data_AF-A0AA44TEM8-F1
#
_entry.id   AF-A0AA44TEM8-F1
#
_cell.length_a   1.000
_cell.length_b   1.000
_cell.length_c   1.000
_cell.angle_alpha   90.00
_cell.angle_beta   90.00
_cell.angle_gamma   90.00
#
_symmetry.space_group_name_H-M   'P 1'
#
loop_
_entity.id
_entity.type
_entity.pdbx_description
1 polymer ?
#
loop_
_entity_poly.entity_id
_entity_poly.type
_entity_poly.pdbx_seq_one_letter_code
_entity_poly.pdbx_strand_id
1 'polypeptide(L)'
;MKLYFKDIELGQITEVSANSPWIYGTIHLNENSKPFHEYFRGMVDEEIEIEFDFEVADPEFLAESNWSILDENEGKYLGIDIPAI
;
A
#
# COMPACT_ATOMS: atom_id res chain seq x y z
N MET A 1 -0.77 10.36 7.85
CA MET A 1 -0.82 8.89 7.98
C MET A 1 0.45 8.31 7.36
N LYS A 2 0.86 7.10 7.71
CA LYS A 2 2.05 6.46 7.15
C LYS A 2 1.76 5.03 6.73
N LEU A 3 2.21 4.63 5.55
CA LEU A 3 2.05 3.26 5.04
C LEU A 3 3.19 2.39 5.54
N TYR A 4 2.86 1.20 6.00
CA TYR A 4 3.80 0.18 6.44
C TYR A 4 3.56 -1.15 5.73
N PHE A 5 4.68 -1.83 5.45
CA PHE A 5 4.70 -3.26 5.19
C PHE A 5 5.46 -3.94 6.34
N LYS A 6 4.75 -4.73 7.15
CA LYS A 6 5.22 -5.22 8.45
C LYS A 6 5.75 -4.03 9.28
N ASP A 7 7.02 -4.04 9.64
CA ASP A 7 7.67 -2.98 10.42
C ASP A 7 8.39 -1.93 9.55
N ILE A 8 8.26 -1.99 8.22
CA ILE A 8 8.95 -1.13 7.27
C ILE A 8 8.05 0.03 6.88
N GLU A 9 8.42 1.26 7.24
CA GLU A 9 7.75 2.47 6.75
C GLU A 9 8.06 2.67 5.26
N LEU A 10 7.03 2.73 4.42
CA LEU A 10 7.15 2.87 2.97
C LEU A 10 6.87 4.29 2.47
N GLY A 11 6.16 5.11 3.25
CA GLY A 11 5.87 6.48 2.87
C GLY A 11 4.83 7.17 3.73
N GLN A 12 4.68 8.47 3.48
CA GLN A 12 3.71 9.32 4.14
C GLN A 12 2.49 9.52 3.25
N ILE A 13 1.30 9.33 3.82
CA ILE A 13 0.02 9.62 3.19
C ILE A 13 -0.50 10.97 3.73
N THR A 14 -0.76 11.88 2.80
CA THR A 14 -1.30 13.23 3.00
C THR A 14 -2.66 13.35 2.31
N GLU A 15 -3.38 14.46 2.55
CA GLU A 15 -4.65 14.77 1.88
C GLU A 15 -5.70 13.64 2.01
N VAL A 16 -5.71 12.99 3.18
CA VAL A 16 -6.53 11.81 3.43
C VAL A 16 -8.02 12.16 3.38
N SER A 17 -8.77 11.40 2.61
CA SER A 17 -10.23 11.39 2.61
C SER A 17 -10.73 9.96 2.77
N ALA A 18 -11.74 9.77 3.61
CA ALA A 18 -12.33 8.45 3.86
C ALA A 18 -13.76 8.43 3.33
N ASN A 19 -14.05 7.47 2.46
CA ASN A 19 -15.40 7.14 2.03
C ASN A 19 -15.59 5.63 2.17
N SER A 20 -16.02 5.21 3.36
CA SER A 20 -16.17 3.80 3.75
C SER A 20 -16.76 2.97 2.60
N PRO A 21 -16.07 1.91 2.12
CA PRO A 21 -14.94 1.24 2.77
C PRO A 21 -13.54 1.79 2.41
N TRP A 22 -13.42 2.79 1.55
CA TRP A 22 -12.15 3.23 0.98
C TRP A 22 -11.52 4.41 1.71
N ILE A 23 -10.20 4.42 1.79
CA ILE A 23 -9.39 5.57 2.19
C ILE A 23 -8.57 5.99 0.98
N TYR A 24 -8.69 7.26 0.59
CA TYR A 24 -7.94 7.87 -0.49
C TYR A 24 -6.98 8.91 0.07
N GLY A 25 -5.86 9.12 -0.59
CA GLY A 25 -4.91 10.17 -0.23
C GLY A 25 -3.76 10.22 -1.21
N THR A 26 -2.91 11.23 -1.05
CA THR A 26 -1.67 11.37 -1.81
C THR A 26 -0.56 10.68 -1.02
N ILE A 27 0.12 9.69 -1.62
CA ILE A 27 1.25 9.03 -0.97
C ILE A 27 2.59 9.56 -1.49
N HIS A 28 3.47 9.89 -0.55
CA HIS A 28 4.87 10.23 -0.79
C HIS A 28 5.74 9.06 -0.33
N LEU A 29 6.12 8.22 -1.29
CA LEU A 29 6.95 7.05 -1.08
C LEU A 29 8.39 7.44 -0.68
N ASN A 30 8.97 6.68 0.25
CA ASN A 30 10.36 6.84 0.69
C ASN A 30 11.29 5.79 0.05
N GLU A 31 12.57 5.79 0.38
CA GLU A 31 13.57 4.87 -0.22
C GLU A 31 13.30 3.38 0.03
N ASN A 32 12.62 3.03 1.12
CA ASN A 32 12.29 1.64 1.45
C ASN A 32 11.20 1.06 0.53
N SER A 33 10.46 1.92 -0.19
CA SER A 33 9.40 1.51 -1.09
C SER A 33 9.89 0.93 -2.42
N LYS A 34 11.18 1.11 -2.78
CA LYS A 34 11.73 0.68 -4.08
C LYS A 34 11.42 -0.78 -4.45
N PRO A 35 11.52 -1.77 -3.54
CA PRO A 35 11.18 -3.16 -3.87
C PRO A 35 9.71 -3.39 -4.23
N PHE A 36 8.83 -2.44 -3.87
CA PHE A 36 7.38 -2.53 -4.04
C PHE A 36 6.87 -1.76 -5.26
N HIS A 37 7.73 -1.00 -5.97
CA HIS A 37 7.27 -0.13 -7.06
C HIS A 37 6.62 -0.90 -8.22
N GLU A 38 7.19 -2.04 -8.60
CA GLU A 38 6.60 -2.91 -9.62
C GLU A 38 5.26 -3.47 -9.17
N TYR A 39 5.14 -3.81 -7.88
CA TYR A 39 3.88 -4.26 -7.28
C TYR A 39 2.81 -3.17 -7.32
N PHE A 40 3.14 -1.95 -6.88
CA PHE A 40 2.20 -0.82 -6.91
C PHE A 40 1.71 -0.52 -8.33
N ARG A 41 2.64 -0.49 -9.31
CA ARG A 41 2.28 -0.30 -10.72
C ARG A 41 1.32 -1.39 -11.21
N GLY A 42 1.58 -2.65 -10.86
CA GLY A 42 0.70 -3.77 -11.23
C GLY A 42 -0.71 -3.70 -10.65
N MET A 43 -0.89 -3.06 -9.49
CA MET A 43 -2.20 -2.93 -8.84
C MET A 43 -3.11 -1.88 -9.48
N VAL A 44 -2.56 -0.92 -10.24
CA VAL A 44 -3.31 0.21 -10.82
C VAL A 44 -3.40 0.17 -12.35
N ASP A 45 -2.55 -0.62 -12.99
CA ASP A 45 -2.47 -0.67 -14.45
C ASP A 45 -3.38 -1.78 -15.01
N GLU A 46 -4.58 -1.39 -15.43
CA GLU A 46 -5.57 -2.27 -16.08
C GLU A 46 -5.08 -2.83 -17.43
N GLU A 47 -4.08 -2.21 -18.09
CA GLU A 47 -3.49 -2.76 -19.32
C GLU A 47 -2.43 -3.83 -19.04
N ILE A 48 -1.89 -3.90 -17.82
CA ILE A 48 -0.96 -4.94 -17.34
C ILE A 48 -1.75 -6.16 -16.77
N GLU A 49 -3.07 -6.26 -16.96
CA GLU A 49 -3.82 -7.49 -16.64
C GLU A 49 -3.28 -8.75 -17.37
N ILE A 50 -2.46 -8.59 -18.42
CA ILE A 50 -1.83 -9.69 -19.16
C ILE A 50 -0.40 -10.01 -18.67
N GLU A 51 0.27 -9.13 -17.91
CA GLU A 51 1.68 -9.31 -17.48
C GLU A 51 1.92 -9.22 -15.96
N PHE A 52 0.99 -8.71 -15.14
CA PHE A 52 1.11 -8.78 -13.69
C PHE A 52 0.58 -10.12 -13.21
N ASP A 53 1.41 -11.14 -13.37
CA ASP A 53 1.08 -12.48 -12.92
C ASP A 53 1.08 -12.50 -11.38
N PHE A 54 -0.11 -12.53 -10.78
CA PHE A 54 -0.26 -12.74 -9.34
C PHE A 54 0.39 -14.04 -8.86
N GLU A 55 0.70 -15.00 -9.75
CA GLU A 55 1.49 -16.19 -9.43
C GLU A 55 3.01 -15.90 -9.28
N VAL A 56 3.49 -14.76 -9.81
CA VAL A 56 4.90 -14.31 -9.74
C VAL A 56 5.10 -13.25 -8.65
N ALA A 57 4.05 -12.53 -8.25
CA ALA A 57 4.09 -11.59 -7.14
C ALA A 57 4.55 -12.30 -5.85
N ASP A 58 5.39 -11.63 -5.05
CA ASP A 58 5.82 -12.16 -3.76
C ASP A 58 4.57 -12.45 -2.91
N PRO A 59 4.34 -13.71 -2.46
CA PRO A 59 3.18 -14.06 -1.65
C PRO A 59 3.05 -13.20 -0.39
N GLU A 60 4.16 -12.65 0.12
CA GLU A 60 4.11 -11.74 1.25
C GLU A 60 3.43 -10.41 0.91
N PHE A 61 3.50 -9.94 -0.34
CA PHE A 61 2.84 -8.71 -0.78
C PHE A 61 1.32 -8.89 -0.91
N LEU A 62 0.87 -10.12 -1.16
CA LEU A 62 -0.56 -10.46 -1.24
C LEU A 62 -1.19 -10.75 0.13
N ALA A 63 -0.37 -10.90 1.18
CA ALA A 63 -0.86 -11.13 2.53
C ALA A 63 -1.29 -9.80 3.17
N GLU A 64 -2.60 -9.55 3.19
CA GLU A 64 -3.24 -8.36 3.79
C GLU A 64 -2.74 -8.05 5.21
N SER A 65 -2.47 -9.09 6.02
CA SER A 65 -1.95 -8.94 7.38
C SER A 65 -0.58 -8.26 7.46
N ASN A 66 0.14 -8.15 6.35
CA ASN A 66 1.42 -7.43 6.29
C ASN A 66 1.23 -5.93 6.03
N TRP A 67 0.04 -5.46 5.64
CA TRP A 67 -0.18 -4.06 5.30
C TRP A 67 -0.88 -3.33 6.43
N SER A 68 -0.37 -2.14 6.75
CA SER A 68 -1.01 -1.28 7.75
C SER A 68 -0.73 0.19 7.50
N ILE A 69 -1.62 1.01 8.07
CA ILE A 69 -1.45 2.46 8.13
C ILE A 69 -1.32 2.87 9.59
N LEU A 70 -0.28 3.64 9.91
CA LEU A 70 -0.21 4.35 11.18
C LEU A 70 -0.94 5.68 11.04
N ASP A 71 -2.03 5.82 11.79
CA ASP A 71 -2.64 7.12 12.05
C ASP A 71 -1.92 7.78 13.24
N GLU A 72 -1.00 8.68 12.93
CA GLU A 72 -0.23 9.41 13.94
C GLU A 72 -1.10 10.34 14.79
N ASN A 73 -2.28 10.76 14.32
CA ASN A 73 -3.18 11.61 15.11
C ASN A 73 -3.88 10.79 16.20
N GLU A 74 -4.23 9.54 15.88
CA GLU A 74 -4.89 8.62 16.81
C GLU A 74 -3.91 7.69 17.54
N GLY A 75 -2.64 7.68 17.13
CA GLY A 75 -1.58 6.82 17.68
C GLY A 75 -1.85 5.32 17.47
N LYS A 76 -2.59 4.95 16.41
CA LYS A 76 -3.05 3.57 16.17
C LYS A 76 -2.65 3.06 14.79
N TYR A 77 -2.36 1.76 14.73
CA TYR A 77 -2.26 1.04 13.46
C TYR A 77 -3.65 0.60 12.99
N LEU A 78 -3.90 0.80 11.71
CA LEU A 78 -5.08 0.35 11.00
C LEU A 78 -4.63 -0.69 9.97
N GLY A 79 -5.11 -1.93 10.10
CA GLY A 79 -4.95 -2.92 9.04
C GLY A 79 -5.69 -2.47 7.78
N ILE A 80 -5.08 -2.69 6.63
CA ILE A 80 -5.70 -2.50 5.32
C ILE A 80 -5.57 -3.81 4.54
N ASP A 81 -6.41 -3.98 3.52
CA ASP A 81 -6.30 -5.15 2.64
C ASP A 81 -5.04 -5.02 1.76
N ILE A 82 -5.17 -4.45 0.57
CA ILE A 82 -4.07 -4.26 -0.36
C ILE A 82 -4.01 -2.80 -0.81
N PRO A 83 -2.84 -2.13 -0.72
CA PRO A 83 -2.69 -0.80 -1.29
C PRO A 83 -2.63 -0.85 -2.83
N ALA A 84 -3.45 -0.02 -3.48
CA ALA A 84 -3.33 0.33 -4.89
C ALA A 84 -2.82 1.77 -4.99
N ILE A 85 -1.60 1.95 -5.51
CA ILE A 85 -0.82 3.21 -5.46
C ILE A 85 -0.28 3.55 -6.84
#